data_AF-A0A497PET3-F1
#
_entry.id   AF-A0A497PET3-F1
#
_cell.length_a   1.000
_cell.length_b   1.000
_cell.length_c   1.000
_cell.angle_alpha   90.00
_cell.angle_beta   90.00
_cell.angle_gamma   90.00
#
_symmetry.space_group_name_H-M   'P 1'
#
loop_
_entity.id
_entity.type
_entity.pdbx_description
1 polymer ?
#
loop_
_entity_poly.entity_id
_entity_poly.type
_entity_poly.pdbx_seq_one_letter_code
_entity_poly.pdbx_strand_id
1 'polypeptide(L)'
;MGLFDSWRRRRKTRTAERARIKSREILVSDSAPTTAPAPPTELPPEAQAEVVSLVAEYERLVRRRDELQRERSQLTIRLDNGELSPIEFRKELMARIQEAASVAERIKEVSSRLIALGYRGILR
;
A
#
# COMPACT_ATOMS: atom_id res chain seq x y z
N MET A 1 6.70 -10.08 35.47
CA MET A 1 7.47 -10.77 34.40
C MET A 1 6.77 -10.52 33.08
N GLY A 2 7.46 -9.88 32.13
CA GLY A 2 6.85 -9.14 31.02
C GLY A 2 6.43 -9.98 29.81
N LEU A 3 5.24 -9.68 29.29
CA LEU A 3 4.64 -10.24 28.06
C LEU A 3 5.45 -9.93 26.78
N PHE A 4 6.39 -8.99 26.84
CA PHE A 4 7.25 -8.57 25.73
C PHE A 4 8.34 -9.59 25.33
N ASP A 5 8.62 -10.60 26.18
CA ASP A 5 9.66 -11.62 25.90
C ASP A 5 9.23 -12.72 24.91
N SER A 6 7.93 -12.81 24.63
CA SER A 6 7.36 -13.84 23.76
C SER A 6 7.68 -13.61 22.28
N TRP A 7 7.87 -12.36 21.87
CA TRP A 7 8.11 -12.00 20.46
C TRP A 7 9.55 -12.29 20.01
N ARG A 8 10.53 -12.15 20.92
CA ARG A 8 11.96 -12.33 20.60
C ARG A 8 12.37 -13.80 20.45
N ARG A 9 11.70 -14.73 21.15
CA ARG A 9 11.98 -16.18 21.04
C ARG A 9 11.53 -16.81 19.74
N ARG A 10 10.52 -16.25 19.07
CA ARG A 10 9.95 -16.81 17.82
C ARG A 10 10.86 -16.65 16.59
N ARG A 11 11.87 -15.76 16.64
CA ARG A 11 12.81 -15.54 15.54
C ARG A 11 13.97 -16.55 15.51
N LYS A 12 14.38 -17.11 16.65
CA LYS A 12 15.53 -18.03 16.71
C LYS A 12 15.19 -19.46 16.27
N THR A 13 13.93 -19.89 16.36
CA THR A 13 13.53 -21.25 15.94
C THR A 13 13.28 -21.36 14.43
N ARG A 14 12.72 -20.33 13.77
CA ARG A 14 12.50 -20.35 12.30
C ARG A 14 13.77 -20.30 11.46
N THR A 15 14.90 -19.82 12.02
CA THR A 15 16.18 -19.75 11.30
C THR A 15 16.92 -21.09 11.32
N ALA A 16 16.75 -21.90 12.36
CA ALA A 16 17.34 -23.24 12.43
C ALA A 16 16.66 -24.24 11.49
N GLU A 17 15.35 -24.09 11.26
CA GLU A 17 14.56 -24.98 10.39
C GLU A 17 14.87 -24.76 8.90
N ARG A 18 15.24 -23.53 8.51
CA ARG A 18 15.65 -23.19 7.13
C ARG A 18 17.06 -23.65 6.75
N ALA A 19 17.90 -24.02 7.71
CA ALA A 19 19.27 -24.45 7.46
C ALA A 19 19.40 -25.94 7.10
N ARG A 20 18.37 -26.77 7.36
CA ARG A 20 18.41 -28.22 7.11
C ARG A 20 17.80 -28.67 5.78
N ILE A 21 17.15 -27.77 5.03
CA ILE A 21 16.49 -28.09 3.74
C ILE A 21 17.36 -27.63 2.55
N LYS A 22 18.70 -27.75 2.67
CA LYS A 22 19.62 -27.27 1.61
C LYS A 22 20.60 -28.33 1.09
N SER A 23 20.35 -29.62 1.34
CA SER A 23 21.32 -30.66 1.00
C SER A 23 20.70 -32.01 0.65
N ARG A 24 19.59 -32.03 -0.09
CA ARG A 24 19.10 -33.27 -0.70
C ARG A 24 18.70 -33.07 -2.16
N GLU A 25 19.58 -33.61 -3.00
CA GLU A 25 19.29 -34.31 -4.25
C GLU A 25 18.84 -33.44 -5.44
N ILE A 26 19.85 -32.98 -6.19
CA ILE A 26 19.77 -32.77 -7.63
C ILE A 26 19.74 -34.17 -8.26
N LEU A 27 18.56 -34.62 -8.65
CA LEU A 27 18.39 -35.73 -9.60
C LEU A 27 17.71 -35.14 -10.83
N VAL A 28 18.55 -34.91 -11.84
CA VAL A 28 18.16 -34.57 -13.20
C VAL A 28 17.41 -35.77 -13.78
N SER A 29 16.16 -35.56 -14.13
CA SER A 29 15.42 -36.43 -15.04
C SER A 29 14.82 -35.56 -16.12
N ASP A 30 15.38 -35.68 -17.32
CA ASP A 30 14.86 -35.16 -18.57
C ASP A 30 13.44 -35.68 -18.82
N SER A 31 12.47 -34.77 -18.98
CA SER A 31 11.35 -34.94 -19.92
C SER A 31 10.55 -33.62 -20.06
N ALA A 32 10.56 -33.11 -21.28
CA ALA A 32 9.86 -31.94 -21.84
C ALA A 32 8.32 -31.90 -21.54
N PRO A 33 7.56 -30.80 -21.75
CA PRO A 33 7.83 -29.71 -22.69
C PRO A 33 8.01 -28.33 -22.05
N THR A 34 8.91 -27.56 -22.67
CA THR A 34 8.92 -26.10 -22.61
C THR A 34 7.57 -25.58 -23.09
N THR A 35 6.64 -25.37 -22.15
CA THR A 35 5.55 -24.43 -22.36
C THR A 35 6.24 -23.07 -22.46
N ALA A 36 6.38 -22.59 -23.69
CA ALA A 36 6.83 -21.23 -23.95
C ALA A 36 6.09 -20.27 -22.99
N PRO A 37 6.77 -19.32 -22.34
CA PRO A 37 6.06 -18.29 -21.58
C PRO A 37 5.05 -17.67 -22.53
N ALA A 38 3.77 -17.68 -22.13
CA ALA A 38 2.73 -17.01 -22.89
C ALA A 38 3.24 -15.61 -23.28
N PRO A 39 3.03 -15.18 -24.53
CA PRO A 39 3.40 -13.83 -24.93
C PRO A 39 2.81 -12.86 -23.90
N PRO A 40 3.51 -11.76 -23.56
CA PRO A 40 2.93 -10.75 -22.70
C PRO A 40 1.58 -10.40 -23.32
N THR A 41 0.49 -10.61 -22.57
CA THR A 41 -0.81 -10.11 -22.98
C THR A 41 -0.64 -8.59 -23.04
N GLU A 42 -0.34 -8.09 -24.23
CA GLU A 42 -0.32 -6.66 -24.51
C GLU A 42 -1.73 -6.18 -24.18
N LEU A 43 -1.84 -5.37 -23.13
CA LEU A 43 -3.10 -4.76 -22.76
C LEU A 43 -3.63 -4.02 -24.01
N PRO A 44 -4.93 -4.13 -24.33
CA PRO A 44 -5.48 -3.33 -25.42
C PRO A 44 -5.17 -1.85 -25.15
N PRO A 45 -4.93 -1.04 -26.21
CA PRO A 45 -4.49 0.35 -26.05
C PRO A 45 -5.43 1.18 -25.17
N GLU A 46 -6.73 0.84 -25.17
CA GLU A 46 -7.74 1.43 -24.29
C GLU A 46 -7.48 1.13 -22.80
N ALA A 47 -7.16 -0.13 -22.46
CA ALA A 47 -6.80 -0.52 -21.10
C ALA A 47 -5.45 0.08 -20.67
N GLN A 48 -4.51 0.26 -21.61
CA GLN A 48 -3.25 0.94 -21.33
C GLN A 48 -3.47 2.41 -20.94
N ALA A 49 -4.35 3.12 -21.65
CA ALA A 49 -4.71 4.50 -21.35
C ALA A 49 -5.45 4.62 -20.01
N GLU A 50 -6.34 3.67 -19.70
CA GLU A 50 -7.04 3.59 -18.42
C GLU A 50 -6.09 3.33 -17.25
N VAL A 51 -5.10 2.43 -17.41
CA VAL A 51 -4.08 2.21 -16.39
C VAL A 51 -3.28 3.48 -16.12
N VAL A 52 -2.87 4.22 -17.16
CA VAL A 52 -2.12 5.47 -16.99
C VAL A 52 -2.95 6.52 -16.23
N SER A 53 -4.24 6.65 -16.56
CA SER A 53 -5.12 7.62 -15.89
C SER A 53 -5.37 7.24 -14.43
N LEU A 54 -5.61 5.97 -14.14
CA LEU A 54 -5.80 5.45 -12.78
C LEU A 54 -4.53 5.58 -11.92
N VAL A 55 -3.35 5.35 -12.49
CA VAL A 55 -2.07 5.58 -11.78
C VAL A 55 -1.91 7.07 -11.45
N ALA A 56 -2.18 7.96 -12.40
CA ALA A 56 -2.11 9.40 -12.14
C ALA A 56 -3.13 9.84 -11.07
N GLU A 57 -4.33 9.27 -11.07
CA GLU A 57 -5.33 9.51 -10.02
C GLU A 57 -4.86 8.99 -8.66
N TYR A 58 -4.31 7.78 -8.60
CA TYR A 58 -3.75 7.20 -7.38
C TYR A 58 -2.68 8.12 -6.77
N GLU A 59 -1.74 8.60 -7.58
CA GLU A 59 -0.68 9.50 -7.11
C GLU A 59 -1.24 10.83 -6.58
N ARG A 60 -2.26 11.39 -7.25
CA ARG A 60 -2.94 12.62 -6.78
C ARG A 60 -3.62 12.38 -5.43
N LEU A 61 -4.29 11.26 -5.25
CA LEU A 61 -4.95 10.91 -4.00
C LEU A 61 -3.95 10.69 -2.87
N VAL A 62 -2.82 10.04 -3.14
CA VAL A 62 -1.73 9.88 -2.16
C VAL A 62 -1.16 11.24 -1.74
N ARG A 63 -0.90 12.13 -2.70
CA ARG A 63 -0.46 13.51 -2.38
C ARG A 63 -1.49 14.24 -1.53
N ARG A 64 -2.78 14.13 -1.86
CA ARG A 64 -3.84 14.77 -1.09
C ARG A 64 -3.94 14.23 0.33
N ARG A 65 -3.77 12.92 0.53
CA ARG A 65 -3.70 12.31 1.86
C ARG A 65 -2.55 12.90 2.69
N ASP A 66 -1.39 13.06 2.08
CA ASP A 66 -0.21 13.60 2.78
C ASP A 66 -0.38 15.10 3.09
N GLU A 67 -1.02 15.86 2.20
CA GLU A 67 -1.45 17.25 2.46
C GLU A 67 -2.41 17.33 3.65
N LEU A 68 -3.43 16.48 3.70
CA LEU A 68 -4.40 16.44 4.80
C LEU A 68 -3.72 16.16 6.15
N GLN A 69 -2.66 15.35 6.17
CA GLN A 69 -1.86 15.13 7.38
C GLN A 69 -1.14 16.41 7.80
N ARG A 70 -0.54 17.15 6.86
CA ARG A 70 0.13 18.43 7.14
C ARG A 70 -0.87 19.49 7.62
N GLU A 71 -2.01 19.60 6.94
CA GLU A 71 -3.09 20.51 7.33
C GLU A 71 -3.58 20.18 8.75
N ARG A 72 -3.78 18.91 9.10
CA ARG A 72 -4.13 18.51 10.47
C ARG A 72 -3.10 18.99 11.50
N SER A 73 -1.82 18.82 11.22
CA SER A 73 -0.75 19.33 12.10
C SER A 73 -0.77 20.86 12.22
N GLN A 74 -1.04 21.57 11.12
CA GLN A 74 -1.19 23.02 11.14
C GLN A 74 -2.40 23.47 11.97
N LEU A 75 -3.53 22.76 11.90
CA LEU A 75 -4.69 23.05 12.75
C LEU A 75 -4.36 22.97 14.23
N THR A 76 -3.55 21.98 14.63
CA THR A 76 -3.09 21.85 16.01
C THR A 76 -2.20 23.04 16.40
N ILE A 77 -1.25 23.42 15.56
CA ILE A 77 -0.38 24.58 15.81
C ILE A 77 -1.20 25.87 15.95
N ARG A 78 -2.18 26.08 15.07
CA ARG A 78 -3.05 27.27 15.12
C ARG A 78 -3.91 27.32 16.38
N LEU A 79 -4.39 26.17 16.85
CA LEU A 79 -5.09 26.07 18.14
C LEU A 79 -4.14 26.43 19.30
N ASP A 80 -2.93 25.88 19.31
CA ASP A 80 -1.93 26.12 20.37
C ASP A 80 -1.49 27.59 20.42
N ASN A 81 -1.40 28.25 19.25
CA ASN A 81 -1.12 29.68 19.13
C ASN A 81 -2.32 30.58 19.53
N GLY A 82 -3.51 30.00 19.74
CA GLY A 82 -4.74 30.75 20.01
C GLY A 82 -5.33 31.47 18.79
N GLU A 83 -4.90 31.11 17.57
CA GLU A 83 -5.43 31.65 16.30
C GLU A 83 -6.81 31.07 15.95
N LEU A 84 -7.16 29.94 16.58
CA LEU A 84 -8.44 29.25 16.40
C LEU A 84 -9.11 29.04 17.75
N SER A 85 -10.42 29.26 17.81
CA SER A 85 -11.20 28.79 18.95
C SER A 85 -11.28 27.26 18.97
N PRO A 86 -11.46 26.63 20.15
CA PRO A 86 -11.65 25.18 20.24
C PRO A 86 -12.85 24.66 19.42
N ILE A 87 -13.88 25.47 19.21
CA ILE A 87 -15.07 25.10 18.44
C ILE A 87 -14.75 25.09 16.94
N GLU A 88 -14.05 26.11 16.44
CA GLU A 88 -13.60 26.18 15.05
C GLU A 88 -12.62 25.06 14.73
N PHE A 89 -11.65 24.82 15.61
CA PHE A 89 -10.72 23.71 15.48
C PHE A 89 -11.44 22.36 15.35
N ARG A 90 -12.45 22.09 16.20
CA ARG A 90 -13.23 20.84 16.09
C ARG A 90 -13.96 20.73 14.76
N LYS A 91 -14.56 21.82 14.27
CA LYS A 91 -15.26 21.83 12.97
C LYS A 91 -14.28 21.54 11.82
N GLU A 92 -13.15 22.25 11.78
CA GLU A 92 -12.13 22.06 10.75
C GLU A 92 -11.51 20.66 10.82
N LEU A 93 -11.20 20.16 12.03
CA LEU A 93 -10.69 18.81 12.23
C LEU A 93 -11.66 17.74 11.72
N MET A 94 -12.96 17.86 12.04
CA MET A 94 -13.97 16.92 11.55
C MET A 94 -14.07 16.94 10.03
N ALA A 95 -14.05 18.13 9.41
CA ALA A 95 -14.05 18.26 7.96
C ALA A 95 -12.83 17.55 7.33
N ARG A 96 -11.63 17.72 7.89
CA ARG A 96 -10.41 17.04 7.40
C ARG A 96 -10.44 15.53 7.61
N ILE A 97 -11.04 15.04 8.70
CA ILE A 97 -11.22 13.61 8.94
C ILE A 97 -12.17 13.00 7.90
N GLN A 98 -13.30 13.67 7.63
CA GLN A 98 -14.26 13.22 6.61
C GLN A 98 -13.61 13.20 5.23
N GLU A 99 -12.87 14.26 4.88
CA GLU A 99 -12.13 14.32 3.62
C GLU A 99 -11.10 13.18 3.52
N ALA A 100 -10.32 12.94 4.58
CA ALA A 100 -9.34 11.87 4.63
C ALA A 100 -9.98 10.48 4.47
N ALA A 101 -11.17 10.26 5.06
CA ALA A 101 -11.92 9.03 4.87
C ALA A 101 -12.37 8.86 3.41
N SER A 102 -12.89 9.90 2.78
CA SER A 102 -13.25 9.87 1.35
C SER A 102 -12.05 9.61 0.44
N VAL A 103 -10.90 10.23 0.73
CA VAL A 103 -9.66 9.99 -0.02
C VAL A 103 -9.19 8.54 0.16
N ALA A 104 -9.26 8.00 1.37
CA ALA A 104 -8.86 6.62 1.64
C ALA A 104 -9.73 5.60 0.88
N GLU A 105 -11.04 5.81 0.81
CA GLU A 105 -11.94 4.96 0.01
C GLU A 105 -11.62 5.06 -1.49
N ARG A 106 -11.42 6.27 -2.02
CA ARG A 106 -11.01 6.44 -3.43
C ARG A 106 -9.69 5.74 -3.75
N ILE A 107 -8.70 5.78 -2.85
CA ILE A 107 -7.44 5.06 -3.02
C ILE A 107 -7.69 3.55 -3.13
N LYS A 108 -8.58 2.99 -2.29
CA LYS A 108 -8.94 1.57 -2.35
C LYS A 108 -9.65 1.22 -3.65
N GLU A 109 -10.56 2.07 -4.11
CA GLU A 109 -11.28 1.88 -5.37
C GLU A 109 -10.32 1.89 -6.57
N VAL A 110 -9.47 2.91 -6.68
CA VAL A 110 -8.50 3.04 -7.77
C VAL A 110 -7.49 1.90 -7.76
N SER A 111 -6.97 1.53 -6.59
CA SER A 111 -6.05 0.38 -6.47
C SER A 111 -6.72 -0.94 -6.84
N SER A 112 -7.99 -1.15 -6.48
CA SER A 112 -8.76 -2.33 -6.88
C SER A 112 -8.95 -2.39 -8.40
N ARG A 113 -9.24 -1.25 -9.04
CA ARG A 113 -9.35 -1.16 -10.51
C ARG A 113 -8.02 -1.43 -11.21
N LEU A 114 -6.92 -0.88 -10.70
CA LEU A 114 -5.57 -1.16 -11.21
C LEU A 114 -5.24 -2.66 -11.13
N ILE A 115 -5.55 -3.32 -10.00
CA ILE A 115 -5.37 -4.77 -9.85
C ILE A 115 -6.23 -5.54 -10.84
N ALA A 116 -7.49 -5.15 -11.05
CA ALA A 116 -8.40 -5.78 -11.99
C ALA A 116 -7.91 -5.69 -13.44
N LEU A 117 -7.26 -4.58 -13.80
CA LEU A 117 -6.61 -4.38 -15.11
C LEU A 117 -5.25 -5.10 -15.23
N GLY A 118 -4.82 -5.83 -14.19
CA GLY A 118 -3.57 -6.58 -14.20
C GLY A 118 -2.33 -5.72 -13.98
N TYR A 119 -2.47 -4.50 -13.47
CA TYR A 119 -1.35 -3.64 -13.13
C TYR A 119 -0.51 -4.27 -12.00
N ARG A 120 0.75 -4.59 -12.30
CA ARG A 120 1.71 -5.19 -11.35
C ARG A 120 2.73 -4.19 -10.78
N GLY A 121 2.55 -2.90 -11.04
CA GLY A 121 3.43 -1.87 -10.49
C GLY A 121 3.31 -1.77 -8.97
N ILE A 122 4.41 -1.41 -8.31
CA ILE A 122 4.44 -1.21 -6.87
C ILE A 122 3.85 0.17 -6.56
N LEU A 123 2.59 0.19 -6.12
CA LEU A 123 1.95 1.38 -5.56
C LEU A 123 2.51 1.62 -4.15
N ARG A 124 3.04 2.82 -3.87
CA ARG A 124 3.68 3.21 -2.60
C ARG A 124 2.85 4.20 -1.80
#